data_AF-A0A2V7NYL9-F1
#
_entry.id   AF-A0A2V7NYL9-F1
#
_cell.length_a   1.000
_cell.length_b   1.000
_cell.length_c   1.000
_cell.angle_alpha   90.00
_cell.angle_beta   90.00
_cell.angle_gamma   90.00
#
_symmetry.space_group_name_H-M   'P 1'
#
loop_
_entity.id
_entity.type
_entity.pdbx_description
1 polymer ?
#
loop_
_entity_poly.entity_id
_entity_poly.type
_entity_poly.pdbx_seq_one_letter_code
_entity_poly.pdbx_strand_id
1 'polypeptide(L)'
;MDVSFVIRRRLDEFGLEQRDLAQAAQVTESYISQLLTGKRAPPAPNRTDIYDKMDKFLKLPTGELARLADHQRKEQLKRELGDEPTPLFREVRELILRKCKPDTARQVRVVFEKQPFGELERLVTQKLLDVVKGLAQQELENEAWLRAVAELGGRSYEEMRVIVLEFLDTDIFHVSIENCVSFLDPLIASWEIDLATFALEIVLNDRLVSGNVKKFEFVELESERPFVEEPGLKGFLRDPSLSGTATAEEVAFLKQLKFKGKRPTPLYYYRELQNLRDPLHFRAA
;
A
#
# COMPACT_ATOMS: atom_id res chain seq x y z
N MET A 1 23.84 12.73 3.79
CA MET A 1 23.11 13.95 3.36
C MET A 1 21.65 13.71 3.67
N ASP A 2 21.00 14.64 4.36
CA ASP A 2 19.61 14.51 4.79
C ASP A 2 18.70 15.57 4.14
N VAL A 3 17.39 15.34 4.24
CA VAL A 3 16.34 16.22 3.72
C VAL A 3 16.48 17.64 4.28
N SER A 4 16.70 17.78 5.61
CA SER A 4 16.79 19.10 6.26
C SER A 4 17.96 19.93 5.74
N PHE A 5 19.11 19.31 5.50
CA PHE A 5 20.31 19.94 4.98
C PHE A 5 20.09 20.45 3.55
N VAL A 6 19.46 19.64 2.69
CA VAL A 6 19.17 20.04 1.30
C VAL A 6 18.19 21.20 1.27
N ILE A 7 17.13 21.16 2.08
CA ILE A 7 16.16 22.26 2.15
C ILE A 7 16.84 23.55 2.62
N ARG A 8 17.59 23.52 3.74
CA ARG A 8 18.29 24.72 4.25
C ARG A 8 19.22 25.32 3.19
N ARG A 9 20.04 24.47 2.56
CA ARG A 9 20.98 24.91 1.51
C ARG A 9 20.26 25.62 0.36
N ARG A 10 19.13 25.08 -0.09
CA ARG A 10 18.36 25.68 -1.20
C ARG A 10 17.63 26.96 -0.80
N LEU A 11 17.13 27.04 0.43
CA LEU A 11 16.57 28.29 0.96
C LEU A 11 17.64 29.39 1.00
N ASP A 12 18.83 29.08 1.51
CA ASP A 12 19.96 30.02 1.57
C ASP A 12 20.42 30.45 0.17
N GLU A 13 20.55 29.50 -0.77
CA GLU A 13 21.00 29.75 -2.14
C GLU A 13 20.07 30.67 -2.93
N PHE A 14 18.76 30.57 -2.71
CA PHE A 14 17.76 31.39 -3.40
C PHE A 14 17.24 32.57 -2.58
N GLY A 15 17.72 32.77 -1.34
CA GLY A 15 17.25 33.83 -0.45
C GLY A 15 15.77 33.72 -0.11
N LEU A 16 15.29 32.49 0.10
CA LEU A 16 13.88 32.17 0.37
C LEU A 16 13.65 31.99 1.88
N GLU A 17 12.46 32.37 2.37
CA GLU A 17 12.11 32.17 3.78
C GLU A 17 11.38 30.84 4.01
N GLN A 18 11.41 30.35 5.26
CA GLN A 18 10.66 29.14 5.66
C GLN A 18 9.16 29.31 5.46
N ARG A 19 8.66 30.53 5.68
CA ARG A 19 7.26 30.90 5.47
C ARG A 19 6.83 30.73 4.01
N ASP A 20 7.69 31.08 3.06
CA ASP A 20 7.39 30.93 1.63
C ASP A 20 7.32 29.45 1.24
N LEU A 21 8.26 28.64 1.74
CA LEU A 21 8.24 27.19 1.54
C LEU A 21 6.99 26.56 2.17
N ALA A 22 6.61 27.00 3.37
CA ALA A 22 5.40 26.54 4.04
C ALA A 22 4.14 26.85 3.21
N GLN A 23 4.04 28.08 2.68
CA GLN A 23 2.95 28.47 1.80
C GLN A 23 2.94 27.65 0.50
N ALA A 24 4.10 27.43 -0.12
CA ALA A 24 4.21 26.66 -1.36
C ALA A 24 3.85 25.18 -1.17
N ALA A 25 4.31 24.58 -0.07
CA ALA A 25 3.96 23.21 0.33
C ALA A 25 2.55 23.09 0.92
N GLN A 26 1.89 24.23 1.18
CA GLN A 26 0.57 24.34 1.81
C GLN A 26 0.49 23.68 3.20
N VAL A 27 1.52 23.91 4.01
CA VAL A 27 1.64 23.47 5.40
C VAL A 27 1.89 24.68 6.31
N THR A 28 1.86 24.49 7.63
CA THR A 28 2.17 25.57 8.57
C THR A 28 3.67 25.87 8.60
N GLU A 29 4.05 27.10 8.93
CA GLU A 29 5.47 27.46 9.11
C GLU A 29 6.15 26.60 10.20
N SER A 30 5.41 26.28 11.26
CA SER A 30 5.86 25.36 12.31
C SER A 30 6.17 23.96 11.77
N TYR A 31 5.41 23.45 10.80
CA TYR A 31 5.70 22.16 10.15
C TYR A 31 7.08 22.17 9.50
N ILE A 32 7.38 23.21 8.71
CA ILE A 32 8.68 23.37 8.05
C ILE A 32 9.80 23.55 9.07
N SER A 33 9.58 24.37 10.10
CA SER A 33 10.57 24.58 11.16
C SER A 33 10.91 23.28 11.91
N GLN A 34 9.92 22.45 12.21
CA GLN A 34 10.12 21.15 12.86
C GLN A 34 10.84 20.14 11.95
N LEU A 35 10.53 20.12 10.66
CA LEU A 35 11.24 19.32 9.66
C LEU A 35 12.71 19.75 9.56
N LEU A 36 12.95 21.05 9.50
CA LEU A 36 14.29 21.61 9.40
C LEU A 36 15.11 21.37 10.66
N THR A 37 14.53 21.48 11.85
CA THR A 37 15.23 21.25 13.13
C THR A 37 15.44 19.77 13.46
N GLY A 38 14.88 18.86 12.66
CA GLY A 38 14.95 17.41 12.91
C GLY A 38 14.07 16.95 14.07
N LYS A 39 13.22 17.84 14.63
CA LYS A 39 12.21 17.47 15.63
C LYS A 39 11.12 16.58 15.02
N ARG A 40 10.91 16.68 13.71
CA ARG A 40 9.98 15.87 12.93
C ARG A 40 10.75 15.06 11.89
N ALA A 41 10.41 13.78 11.75
CA ALA A 41 10.94 12.93 10.69
C ALA A 41 10.46 13.43 9.31
N PRO A 42 11.25 13.24 8.23
CA PRO A 42 10.78 13.56 6.89
C PRO A 42 9.45 12.87 6.54
N PRO A 43 8.55 13.53 5.78
CA PRO A 43 7.32 12.91 5.30
C PRO A 43 7.57 11.58 4.60
N ALA A 44 6.57 10.69 4.58
CA ALA A 44 6.71 9.39 3.94
C ALA A 44 7.08 9.55 2.44
N PRO A 45 7.99 8.73 1.87
CA PRO A 45 8.56 9.00 0.54
C PRO A 45 7.56 9.02 -0.61
N ASN A 46 6.42 8.35 -0.45
CA ASN A 46 5.32 8.32 -1.41
C ASN A 46 4.42 9.56 -1.37
N ARG A 47 4.72 10.55 -0.51
CA ARG A 47 3.96 11.80 -0.34
C ARG A 47 4.25 12.80 -1.46
N THR A 48 3.70 12.52 -2.64
CA THR A 48 3.81 13.42 -3.81
C THR A 48 3.12 14.77 -3.57
N ASP A 49 2.07 14.80 -2.75
CA ASP A 49 1.30 16.00 -2.39
C ASP A 49 2.14 17.10 -1.72
N ILE A 50 3.25 16.73 -1.06
CA ILE A 50 4.19 17.66 -0.42
C ILE A 50 5.54 17.71 -1.15
N TYR A 51 6.13 16.57 -1.52
CA TYR A 51 7.45 16.55 -2.12
C TYR A 51 7.47 17.20 -3.51
N ASP A 52 6.43 17.01 -4.33
CA ASP A 52 6.39 17.64 -5.65
C ASP A 52 6.33 19.17 -5.53
N LYS A 53 5.61 19.68 -4.52
CA LYS A 53 5.51 21.12 -4.23
C LYS A 53 6.84 21.68 -3.72
N MET A 54 7.48 20.99 -2.78
CA MET A 54 8.77 21.38 -2.22
C MET A 54 9.90 21.33 -3.26
N ASP A 55 10.01 20.24 -4.02
CA ASP A 55 11.01 20.08 -5.08
C ASP A 55 10.87 21.19 -6.11
N LYS A 56 9.65 21.46 -6.57
CA LYS A 56 9.36 22.55 -7.51
C LYS A 56 9.76 23.92 -6.95
N PHE A 57 9.40 24.22 -5.70
CA PHE A 57 9.71 25.50 -5.07
C PHE A 57 11.22 25.70 -4.87
N LEU A 58 11.93 24.65 -4.46
CA LEU A 58 13.38 24.67 -4.18
C LEU A 58 14.24 24.44 -5.45
N LYS A 59 13.60 24.31 -6.63
CA LYS A 59 14.23 24.04 -7.92
C LYS A 59 15.11 22.77 -7.90
N LEU A 60 14.57 21.72 -7.30
CA LEU A 60 15.14 20.37 -7.28
C LEU A 60 14.50 19.50 -8.38
N PRO A 61 15.24 18.53 -8.95
CA PRO A 61 14.66 17.41 -9.67
C PRO A 61 13.48 16.79 -8.91
N THR A 62 12.38 16.55 -9.63
CA THR A 62 11.20 15.89 -9.05
C THR A 62 11.57 14.54 -8.43
N GLY A 63 11.18 14.34 -7.17
CA GLY A 63 11.43 13.13 -6.40
C GLY A 63 12.77 13.11 -5.66
N GLU A 64 13.57 14.18 -5.72
CA GLU A 64 14.87 14.22 -5.05
C GLU A 64 14.71 14.17 -3.52
N LEU A 65 13.86 15.02 -2.95
CA LEU A 65 13.60 15.02 -1.50
C LEU A 65 12.95 13.71 -1.04
N ALA A 66 12.01 13.17 -1.82
CA ALA A 66 11.38 11.88 -1.55
C ALA A 66 12.42 10.74 -1.48
N ARG A 67 13.38 10.71 -2.41
CA ARG A 67 14.47 9.71 -2.41
C ARG A 67 15.37 9.81 -1.17
N LEU A 68 15.69 11.03 -0.76
CA LEU A 68 16.49 11.25 0.46
C LEU A 68 15.71 10.84 1.71
N ALA A 69 14.42 11.17 1.78
CA ALA A 69 13.54 10.77 2.85
C ALA A 69 13.43 9.24 2.97
N ASP A 70 13.33 8.51 1.85
CA ASP A 70 13.30 7.05 1.83
C ASP A 70 14.55 6.46 2.48
N HIS A 71 15.72 6.96 2.11
CA HIS A 71 16.97 6.53 2.72
C HIS A 71 17.00 6.83 4.22
N GLN A 72 16.61 8.03 4.64
CA GLN A 72 16.62 8.41 6.05
C GLN A 72 15.65 7.56 6.89
N ARG A 73 14.43 7.35 6.41
CA ARG A 73 13.43 6.55 7.12
C ARG A 73 13.82 5.09 7.18
N LYS A 74 14.40 4.52 6.13
CA LYS A 74 14.96 3.14 6.16
C LYS A 74 16.07 3.00 7.20
N GLU A 75 16.98 3.96 7.28
CA GLU A 75 18.04 3.95 8.29
C GLU A 75 17.49 4.12 9.71
N GLN A 76 16.46 4.95 9.89
CA GLN A 76 15.76 5.09 11.16
C GLN A 76 15.05 3.79 11.57
N LEU A 77 14.29 3.18 10.66
CA LEU A 77 13.63 1.89 10.90
C LEU A 77 14.62 0.78 11.25
N LYS A 78 15.78 0.72 10.58
CA LYS A 78 16.84 -0.24 10.95
C LYS A 78 17.34 -0.05 12.38
N ARG A 79 17.41 1.19 12.87
CA ARG A 79 17.82 1.49 14.26
C ARG A 79 16.73 1.10 15.25
N GLU A 80 15.47 1.40 14.94
CA GLU A 80 14.30 1.12 15.78
C GLU A 80 13.97 -0.37 15.88
N LEU A 81 14.29 -1.13 14.83
CA LEU A 81 14.09 -2.57 14.82
C LEU A 81 14.96 -3.31 15.85
N GLY A 82 16.08 -2.72 16.31
CA GLY A 82 16.89 -3.18 17.44
C GLY A 82 17.12 -4.70 17.52
N ASP A 83 17.40 -5.21 18.72
CA ASP A 83 17.32 -6.66 19.01
C ASP A 83 15.92 -7.05 19.55
N GLU A 84 15.24 -6.15 20.26
CA GLU A 84 13.89 -6.35 20.79
C GLU A 84 13.05 -5.06 20.67
N PRO A 85 12.01 -5.04 19.82
CA PRO A 85 11.24 -3.82 19.56
C PRO A 85 10.33 -3.51 20.76
N THR A 86 10.22 -2.22 21.10
CA THR A 86 9.38 -1.77 22.22
C THR A 86 7.90 -2.10 21.96
N PRO A 87 7.15 -2.62 22.94
CA PRO A 87 5.73 -2.89 22.78
C PRO A 87 4.92 -1.65 22.32
N LEU A 88 3.83 -1.86 21.57
CA LEU A 88 2.88 -0.79 21.30
C LEU A 88 2.37 -0.17 22.61
N PHE A 89 2.04 1.12 22.56
CA PHE A 89 1.30 1.77 23.64
C PHE A 89 0.07 0.96 24.00
N ARG A 90 -0.14 0.77 25.31
CA ARG A 90 -1.17 -0.12 25.83
C ARG A 90 -2.56 0.25 25.29
N GLU A 91 -2.84 1.54 25.24
CA GLU A 91 -4.11 2.10 24.78
C GLU A 91 -4.34 1.82 23.28
N VAL A 92 -3.27 1.88 22.47
CA VAL A 92 -3.33 1.53 21.05
C VAL A 92 -3.64 0.04 20.88
N ARG A 93 -2.93 -0.83 21.62
CA ARG A 93 -3.19 -2.28 21.62
C ARG A 93 -4.62 -2.59 22.05
N GLU A 94 -5.10 -1.97 23.13
CA GLU A 94 -6.46 -2.16 23.63
C GLU A 94 -7.51 -1.74 22.60
N LEU A 95 -7.29 -0.64 21.87
CA LEU A 95 -8.17 -0.20 20.79
C LEU A 95 -8.18 -1.19 19.62
N ILE A 96 -7.01 -1.69 19.20
CA ILE A 96 -6.89 -2.71 18.15
C ILE A 96 -7.65 -3.98 18.57
N LEU A 97 -7.44 -4.47 19.79
CA LEU A 97 -8.13 -5.65 20.30
C LEU A 97 -9.65 -5.43 20.44
N ARG A 98 -10.09 -4.23 20.81
CA ARG A 98 -11.51 -3.87 20.91
C ARG A 98 -12.22 -3.91 19.55
N LYS A 99 -11.50 -3.59 18.47
CA LYS A 99 -12.02 -3.66 17.09
C LYS A 99 -11.97 -5.07 16.49
N CYS A 100 -11.29 -6.01 17.15
CA CYS A 100 -11.24 -7.40 16.70
C CYS A 100 -12.59 -8.08 16.95
N LYS A 101 -13.09 -8.87 15.99
CA LYS A 101 -14.35 -9.61 16.17
C LYS A 101 -14.25 -10.57 17.38
N PRO A 102 -15.32 -10.72 18.19
CA PRO A 102 -15.28 -11.48 19.45
C PRO A 102 -14.76 -12.92 19.33
N ASP A 103 -15.04 -13.57 18.20
CA ASP A 103 -14.70 -14.98 17.96
C ASP A 103 -13.18 -15.22 17.90
N THR A 104 -12.43 -14.27 17.34
CA THR A 104 -10.97 -14.35 17.19
C THR A 104 -10.22 -13.53 18.24
N ALA A 105 -10.86 -12.53 18.86
CA ALA A 105 -10.26 -11.61 19.81
C ALA A 105 -9.56 -12.29 21.01
N ARG A 106 -10.11 -13.41 21.52
CA ARG A 106 -9.48 -14.15 22.64
C ARG A 106 -8.15 -14.77 22.25
N GLN A 107 -8.08 -15.41 21.08
CA GLN A 107 -6.87 -16.06 20.60
C GLN A 107 -5.79 -15.03 20.25
N VAL A 108 -6.18 -13.96 19.55
CA VAL A 108 -5.30 -12.83 19.23
C VAL A 108 -4.72 -12.19 20.50
N ARG A 109 -5.55 -11.96 21.53
CA ARG A 109 -5.09 -11.40 22.81
C ARG A 109 -4.00 -12.25 23.45
N VAL A 110 -4.18 -13.57 23.50
CA VAL A 110 -3.16 -14.50 24.03
C VAL A 110 -1.85 -14.39 23.25
N VAL A 111 -1.91 -14.25 21.92
CA VAL A 111 -0.70 -14.06 21.10
C VAL A 111 -0.02 -12.73 21.42
N PHE A 112 -0.76 -11.63 21.53
CA PHE A 112 -0.22 -10.31 21.84
C PHE A 112 0.40 -10.24 23.24
N GLU A 113 -0.20 -10.92 24.22
CA GLU A 113 0.32 -11.00 25.59
C GLU A 113 1.59 -11.86 25.68
N LYS A 114 1.65 -12.97 24.91
CA LYS A 114 2.80 -13.86 24.86
C LYS A 114 3.99 -13.24 24.11
N GLN A 115 3.73 -12.51 23.04
CA GLN A 115 4.75 -11.83 22.24
C GLN A 115 4.33 -10.36 22.02
N PRO A 116 4.56 -9.50 23.03
CA PRO A 116 4.29 -8.07 22.92
C PRO A 116 5.02 -7.50 21.71
N PHE A 117 4.26 -6.88 20.81
CA PHE A 117 4.72 -6.31 19.55
C PHE A 117 5.48 -7.29 18.65
N GLY A 118 5.04 -8.54 18.71
CA GLY A 118 5.44 -9.61 17.81
C GLY A 118 4.98 -9.41 16.37
N GLU A 119 5.26 -10.41 15.52
CA GLU A 119 4.97 -10.36 14.09
C GLU A 119 3.49 -10.16 13.78
N LEU A 120 2.60 -10.85 14.50
CA LEU A 120 1.16 -10.72 14.31
C LEU A 120 0.65 -9.32 14.69
N GLU A 121 1.10 -8.78 15.83
CA GLU A 121 0.69 -7.44 16.28
C GLU A 121 1.18 -6.37 15.30
N ARG A 122 2.42 -6.49 14.82
CA ARG A 122 2.98 -5.59 13.79
C ARG A 122 2.22 -5.69 12.47
N LEU A 123 1.92 -6.91 12.00
CA LEU A 123 1.19 -7.13 10.75
C LEU A 123 -0.21 -6.50 10.81
N VAL A 124 -0.98 -6.81 11.85
CA VAL A 124 -2.33 -6.28 12.03
C VAL A 124 -2.30 -4.76 12.12
N THR A 125 -1.43 -4.21 12.98
CA THR A 125 -1.31 -2.75 13.16
C THR A 125 -0.93 -2.07 11.85
N GLN A 126 0.04 -2.62 11.12
CA GLN A 126 0.46 -2.10 9.81
C GLN A 126 -0.70 -2.12 8.82
N LYS A 127 -1.44 -3.23 8.70
CA LYS A 127 -2.55 -3.32 7.73
C LYS A 127 -3.71 -2.41 8.06
N LEU A 128 -4.06 -2.26 9.34
CA LEU A 128 -5.07 -1.29 9.77
C LEU A 128 -4.63 0.14 9.44
N LEU A 129 -3.37 0.50 9.72
CA LEU A 129 -2.80 1.79 9.36
C LEU A 129 -2.80 2.01 7.84
N ASP A 130 -2.35 1.04 7.04
CA ASP A 130 -2.28 1.14 5.58
C ASP A 130 -3.65 1.40 4.96
N VAL A 131 -4.68 0.66 5.42
CA VAL A 131 -6.05 0.86 4.94
C VAL A 131 -6.55 2.26 5.27
N VAL A 132 -6.38 2.69 6.52
CA VAL A 132 -6.86 4.02 6.97
C VAL A 132 -6.10 5.15 6.28
N LYS A 133 -4.79 5.01 6.09
CA LYS A 133 -3.96 5.97 5.35
C LYS A 133 -4.34 6.03 3.88
N GLY A 134 -4.63 4.90 3.25
CA GLY A 134 -5.10 4.88 1.86
C GLY A 134 -6.38 5.69 1.67
N LEU A 135 -7.30 5.61 2.63
CA LEU A 135 -8.52 6.41 2.65
C LEU A 135 -8.21 7.89 2.90
N ALA A 136 -7.41 8.20 3.92
CA ALA A 136 -7.02 9.58 4.22
C ALA A 136 -6.27 10.25 3.06
N GLN A 137 -5.49 9.49 2.29
CA GLN A 137 -4.78 9.99 1.11
C GLN A 137 -5.73 10.25 -0.08
N GLN A 138 -6.73 9.40 -0.29
CA GLN A 138 -7.75 9.61 -1.33
C GLN A 138 -8.60 10.84 -1.06
N GLU A 139 -8.90 11.10 0.21
CA GLU A 139 -9.73 12.23 0.64
C GLU A 139 -8.93 13.51 0.95
N LEU A 140 -7.59 13.48 0.85
CA LEU A 140 -6.74 14.63 1.16
C LEU A 140 -7.01 15.85 0.26
N GLU A 141 -7.45 15.62 -0.97
CA GLU A 141 -7.85 16.67 -1.92
C GLU A 141 -9.37 16.98 -1.86
N ASN A 142 -10.14 16.26 -1.02
CA ASN A 142 -11.56 16.46 -0.84
C ASN A 142 -11.82 17.45 0.31
N GLU A 143 -11.98 18.74 -0.03
CA GLU A 143 -12.25 19.79 0.96
C GLU A 143 -13.49 19.53 1.81
N ALA A 144 -14.54 18.91 1.25
CA ALA A 144 -15.78 18.65 1.97
C ALA A 144 -15.58 17.59 3.06
N TRP A 145 -14.82 16.54 2.75
CA TRP A 145 -14.45 15.51 3.71
C TRP A 145 -13.55 16.09 4.81
N LEU A 146 -12.51 16.85 4.44
CA LEU A 146 -11.62 17.50 5.41
C LEU A 146 -12.37 18.43 6.37
N ARG A 147 -13.35 19.20 5.88
CA ARG A 147 -14.20 20.05 6.73
C ARG A 147 -15.09 19.22 7.65
N ALA A 148 -15.72 18.15 7.16
CA ALA A 148 -16.57 17.28 7.98
C ALA A 148 -15.78 16.62 9.13
N VAL A 149 -14.56 16.12 8.84
CA VAL A 149 -13.68 15.56 9.87
C VAL A 149 -13.19 16.66 10.82
N ALA A 150 -12.88 17.86 10.31
CA ALA A 150 -12.46 19.01 11.11
C ALA A 150 -13.53 19.45 12.13
N GLU A 151 -14.80 19.49 11.71
CA GLU A 151 -15.95 19.81 12.56
C GLU A 151 -16.15 18.80 13.69
N LEU A 152 -15.98 17.50 13.40
CA LEU A 152 -16.03 16.44 14.42
C LEU A 152 -14.92 16.59 15.49
N GLY A 153 -13.79 17.20 15.12
CA GLY A 153 -12.65 17.45 16.01
C GLY A 153 -12.57 18.87 16.58
N GLY A 154 -13.47 19.79 16.19
CA GLY A 154 -13.41 21.20 16.57
C GLY A 154 -12.16 21.95 16.08
N ARG A 155 -11.59 21.55 14.93
CA ARG A 155 -10.33 22.11 14.38
C ARG A 155 -10.60 22.93 13.11
N SER A 156 -9.68 23.84 12.75
CA SER A 156 -9.72 24.51 11.44
C SER A 156 -9.36 23.55 10.30
N TYR A 157 -9.61 23.98 9.06
CA TYR A 157 -9.25 23.21 7.86
C TYR A 157 -7.75 22.95 7.76
N GLU A 158 -6.93 24.00 7.97
CA GLU A 158 -5.47 23.92 7.89
C GLU A 158 -4.91 23.03 9.00
N GLU A 159 -5.43 23.14 10.22
CA GLU A 159 -5.06 22.26 11.33
C GLU A 159 -5.42 20.80 11.01
N MET A 160 -6.65 20.54 10.56
CA MET A 160 -7.09 19.18 10.19
C MET A 160 -6.21 18.61 9.08
N ARG A 161 -5.87 19.41 8.08
CA ARG A 161 -4.97 18.98 7.02
C ARG A 161 -3.61 18.60 7.59
N VAL A 162 -3.00 19.42 8.45
CA VAL A 162 -1.71 19.09 9.10
C VAL A 162 -1.79 17.77 9.87
N ILE A 163 -2.88 17.52 10.59
CA ILE A 163 -3.09 16.29 11.36
C ILE A 163 -3.21 15.08 10.44
N VAL A 164 -3.92 15.21 9.32
CA VAL A 164 -3.98 14.16 8.29
C VAL A 164 -2.58 13.90 7.73
N LEU A 165 -1.81 14.94 7.42
CA LEU A 165 -0.44 14.78 6.92
C LEU A 165 0.47 14.08 7.93
N GLU A 166 0.39 14.46 9.21
CA GLU A 166 1.11 13.83 10.32
C GLU A 166 0.77 12.35 10.45
N PHE A 167 -0.53 12.04 10.37
CA PHE A 167 -1.00 10.68 10.44
C PHE A 167 -0.49 9.85 9.24
N LEU A 168 -0.53 10.40 8.03
CA LEU A 168 0.01 9.74 6.83
C LEU A 168 1.51 9.40 6.97
N ASP A 169 2.25 10.21 7.72
CA ASP A 169 3.69 10.03 7.96
C ASP A 169 4.01 9.10 9.15
N THR A 170 3.00 8.68 9.93
CA THR A 170 3.19 7.87 11.15
C THR A 170 3.35 6.38 10.86
N ASP A 171 4.36 5.71 11.39
CA ASP A 171 4.50 4.24 11.27
C ASP A 171 4.02 3.49 12.53
N ILE A 172 4.12 2.16 12.50
CA ILE A 172 3.71 1.30 13.61
C ILE A 172 4.51 1.53 14.90
N PHE A 173 5.70 2.15 14.83
CA PHE A 173 6.53 2.43 16.01
C PHE A 173 6.15 3.75 16.67
N HIS A 174 5.59 4.68 15.89
CA HIS A 174 5.25 6.03 16.34
C HIS A 174 3.73 6.28 16.44
N VAL A 175 2.89 5.28 16.18
CA VAL A 175 1.44 5.42 16.28
C VAL A 175 1.01 5.75 17.70
N SER A 176 0.32 6.89 17.86
CA SER A 176 -0.17 7.37 19.15
C SER A 176 -1.66 7.03 19.34
N ILE A 177 -2.13 7.14 20.58
CA ILE A 177 -3.56 7.02 20.88
C ILE A 177 -4.39 8.11 20.19
N GLU A 178 -3.85 9.33 20.04
CA GLU A 178 -4.54 10.42 19.33
C GLU A 178 -4.77 10.07 17.86
N ASN A 179 -3.77 9.46 17.20
CA ASN A 179 -3.90 8.95 15.84
C ASN A 179 -5.00 7.89 15.75
N CYS A 180 -5.06 6.97 16.73
CA CYS A 180 -6.07 5.94 16.75
C CYS A 180 -7.48 6.49 16.98
N VAL A 181 -7.67 7.43 17.91
CA VAL A 181 -8.97 8.05 18.19
C VAL A 181 -9.44 8.90 17.00
N SER A 182 -8.52 9.62 16.35
CA SER A 182 -8.87 10.52 15.25
C SER A 182 -9.16 9.79 13.94
N PHE A 183 -8.51 8.65 13.69
CA PHE A 183 -8.57 7.98 12.38
C PHE A 183 -9.01 6.51 12.46
N LEU A 184 -8.33 5.66 13.24
CA LEU A 184 -8.61 4.22 13.23
C LEU A 184 -9.99 3.90 13.84
N ASP A 185 -10.31 4.49 14.99
CA ASP A 185 -11.57 4.24 15.70
C ASP A 185 -12.82 4.64 14.90
N PRO A 186 -12.89 5.83 14.27
CA PRO A 186 -14.05 6.20 13.47
C PRO A 186 -14.12 5.44 12.14
N LEU A 187 -12.99 5.15 11.47
CA LEU A 187 -12.99 4.60 10.11
C LEU A 187 -13.07 3.07 10.06
N ILE A 188 -12.59 2.38 11.09
CA ILE A 188 -12.64 0.91 11.16
C ILE A 188 -13.81 0.48 12.05
N ALA A 189 -14.78 -0.24 11.47
CA ALA A 189 -15.89 -0.80 12.22
C ALA A 189 -15.44 -2.05 13.01
N SER A 190 -14.78 -2.98 12.33
CA SER A 190 -14.22 -4.19 12.94
C SER A 190 -13.14 -4.82 12.06
N TRP A 191 -12.37 -5.75 12.60
CA TRP A 191 -11.46 -6.60 11.83
C TRP A 191 -11.41 -8.02 12.39
N GLU A 192 -10.97 -8.98 11.58
CA GLU A 192 -10.70 -10.35 12.02
C GLU A 192 -9.55 -10.95 11.23
N ILE A 193 -8.89 -11.95 11.82
CA ILE A 193 -7.87 -12.74 11.15
C ILE A 193 -8.14 -14.23 11.37
N ASP A 194 -8.07 -15.00 10.30
CA ASP A 194 -7.95 -16.45 10.37
C ASP A 194 -6.49 -16.81 10.67
N LEU A 195 -6.21 -17.34 11.86
CA LEU A 195 -4.86 -17.68 12.28
C LEU A 195 -4.27 -18.90 11.55
N ALA A 196 -5.10 -19.69 10.84
CA ALA A 196 -4.64 -20.82 10.03
C ALA A 196 -4.21 -20.39 8.62
N THR A 197 -4.95 -19.46 8.00
CA THR A 197 -4.69 -19.00 6.63
C THR A 197 -4.02 -17.64 6.54
N PHE A 198 -3.92 -16.92 7.67
CA PHE A 198 -3.53 -15.52 7.75
C PHE A 198 -4.41 -14.56 6.91
N ALA A 199 -5.61 -15.00 6.53
CA ALA A 199 -6.58 -14.13 5.89
C ALA A 199 -7.05 -13.06 6.87
N LEU A 200 -6.82 -11.79 6.51
CA LEU A 200 -7.20 -10.62 7.30
C LEU A 200 -8.35 -9.90 6.61
N GLU A 201 -9.43 -9.69 7.35
CA GLU A 201 -10.57 -8.90 6.89
C GLU A 201 -10.71 -7.65 7.75
N ILE A 202 -10.84 -6.49 7.11
CA ILE A 202 -11.04 -5.18 7.74
C ILE A 202 -12.35 -4.60 7.21
N VAL A 203 -13.32 -4.42 8.11
CA VAL A 203 -14.62 -3.83 7.83
C VAL A 203 -14.55 -2.33 8.12
N LEU A 204 -14.86 -1.52 7.11
CA LEU A 204 -14.86 -0.06 7.21
C LEU A 204 -16.23 0.45 7.69
N ASN A 205 -16.22 1.63 8.30
CA ASN A 205 -17.44 2.30 8.71
C ASN A 205 -18.18 2.86 7.48
N ASP A 206 -19.29 2.21 7.13
CA ASP A 206 -20.13 2.49 5.95
C ASP A 206 -20.67 3.92 5.92
N ARG A 207 -20.83 4.56 7.08
CA ARG A 207 -21.28 5.96 7.19
C ARG A 207 -20.25 6.96 6.71
N LEU A 208 -18.96 6.61 6.77
CA LEU A 208 -17.85 7.52 6.50
C LEU A 208 -17.12 7.15 5.21
N VAL A 209 -17.18 5.90 4.76
CA VAL A 209 -16.38 5.39 3.64
C VAL A 209 -17.21 4.45 2.76
N SER A 210 -17.30 4.77 1.47
CA SER A 210 -17.94 3.90 0.49
C SER A 210 -17.04 2.69 0.17
N GLY A 211 -17.45 1.49 0.58
CA GLY A 211 -16.68 0.26 0.38
C GLY A 211 -16.52 -0.49 1.70
N ASN A 212 -17.29 -1.55 1.88
CA ASN A 212 -17.60 -2.03 3.23
C ASN A 212 -16.51 -2.90 3.84
N VAL A 213 -15.66 -3.53 3.02
CA VAL A 213 -14.70 -4.55 3.47
C VAL A 213 -13.42 -4.54 2.61
N LYS A 214 -12.26 -4.65 3.26
CA LYS A 214 -10.96 -4.94 2.66
C LYS A 214 -10.50 -6.32 3.12
N LYS A 215 -10.26 -7.22 2.18
CA LYS A 215 -9.77 -8.59 2.45
C LYS A 215 -8.33 -8.73 1.94
N PHE A 216 -7.46 -9.29 2.78
CA PHE A 216 -6.07 -9.59 2.47
C PHE A 216 -5.86 -11.09 2.70
N GLU A 217 -5.41 -11.80 1.67
CA GLU A 217 -5.22 -13.24 1.73
C GLU A 217 -3.86 -13.59 1.14
N PHE A 218 -3.19 -14.58 1.74
CA PHE A 218 -2.00 -15.18 1.19
C PHE A 218 -2.43 -16.35 0.31
N VAL A 219 -2.52 -16.09 -1.00
CA VAL A 219 -2.85 -17.11 -1.99
C VAL A 219 -1.56 -17.56 -2.65
N GLU A 220 -1.25 -18.84 -2.55
CA GLU A 220 -0.23 -19.45 -3.39
C GLU A 220 -0.77 -19.48 -4.83
N LEU A 221 -0.29 -18.55 -5.64
CA LEU A 221 -0.57 -18.55 -7.06
C LEU A 221 0.48 -19.42 -7.73
N GLU A 222 0.13 -20.67 -8.06
CA GLU A 222 0.78 -21.35 -9.18
C GLU A 222 0.72 -20.40 -10.38
N SER A 223 1.83 -20.17 -11.07
CA SER A 223 1.99 -19.03 -11.99
C SER A 223 1.03 -19.02 -13.20
N GLU A 224 -0.22 -18.63 -12.97
CA GLU A 224 -1.24 -18.37 -13.97
C GLU A 224 -1.42 -16.86 -14.12
N ARG A 225 -0.69 -16.29 -15.08
CA ARG A 225 -1.13 -15.02 -15.69
C ARG A 225 -2.49 -15.29 -16.35
N PRO A 226 -3.42 -14.32 -16.38
CA PRO A 226 -4.71 -14.51 -17.04
C PRO A 226 -4.48 -14.99 -18.47
N PHE A 227 -5.08 -16.13 -18.80
CA PHE A 227 -5.11 -16.66 -20.16
C PHE A 227 -5.87 -15.66 -21.04
N VAL A 228 -5.14 -14.76 -21.68
CA VAL A 228 -5.69 -13.99 -22.80
C VAL A 228 -5.67 -14.92 -23.98
N GLU A 229 -6.84 -15.39 -24.40
CA GLU A 229 -6.96 -16.25 -25.59
C GLU A 229 -6.32 -15.54 -26.78
N GLU A 230 -5.18 -16.04 -27.22
CA GLU A 230 -4.42 -15.44 -28.31
C GLU A 230 -5.30 -15.40 -29.58
N PRO A 231 -5.39 -14.26 -30.30
CA PRO A 231 -6.20 -14.16 -31.50
C PRO A 231 -5.88 -15.24 -32.55
N GLY A 232 -4.63 -15.70 -32.61
CA GLY A 232 -4.21 -16.79 -33.47
C GLY A 232 -4.80 -18.14 -33.07
N LEU A 233 -4.92 -18.42 -31.77
CA LEU A 233 -5.55 -19.65 -31.27
C LEU A 233 -7.04 -19.63 -31.57
N LYS A 234 -7.70 -18.49 -31.34
CA LYS A 234 -9.10 -18.29 -31.69
C LYS A 234 -9.35 -18.47 -33.19
N GLY A 235 -8.43 -17.99 -34.02
CA GLY A 235 -8.48 -18.19 -35.47
C GLY A 235 -8.31 -19.67 -35.86
N PHE A 236 -7.39 -20.39 -35.21
CA PHE A 236 -7.21 -21.83 -35.39
C PHE A 236 -8.48 -22.62 -35.05
N LEU A 237 -9.07 -22.37 -33.87
CA LEU A 237 -10.26 -23.11 -33.40
C LEU A 237 -11.52 -22.83 -34.23
N ARG A 238 -11.57 -21.71 -34.95
CA ARG A 238 -12.69 -21.34 -35.84
C ARG A 238 -12.55 -21.89 -37.25
N ASP A 239 -11.39 -22.42 -37.61
CA ASP A 239 -11.12 -22.95 -38.94
C ASP A 239 -11.17 -24.49 -38.91
N PRO A 240 -12.26 -25.11 -39.40
CA PRO A 240 -12.40 -26.56 -39.39
C PRO A 240 -11.32 -27.28 -40.21
N SER A 241 -10.69 -26.60 -41.17
CA SER A 241 -9.60 -27.18 -41.97
C SER A 241 -8.31 -27.37 -41.15
N LEU A 242 -8.15 -26.61 -40.06
CA LEU A 242 -6.98 -26.68 -39.19
C LEU A 242 -7.28 -27.43 -37.89
N SER A 243 -8.43 -27.17 -37.25
CA SER A 243 -8.74 -27.72 -35.92
C SER A 243 -9.77 -28.85 -35.94
N GLY A 244 -10.31 -29.23 -37.11
CA GLY A 244 -11.46 -30.15 -37.21
C GLY A 244 -11.22 -31.55 -36.64
N THR A 245 -9.97 -31.95 -36.42
CA THR A 245 -9.60 -33.23 -35.81
C THR A 245 -9.01 -33.10 -34.40
N ALA A 246 -8.91 -31.89 -33.85
CA ALA A 246 -8.28 -31.64 -32.55
C ALA A 246 -9.16 -32.16 -31.40
N THR A 247 -8.58 -32.91 -30.46
CA THR A 247 -9.28 -33.37 -29.26
C THR A 247 -9.33 -32.28 -28.19
N ALA A 248 -10.20 -32.44 -27.19
CA ALA A 248 -10.29 -31.49 -26.09
C ALA A 248 -8.98 -31.37 -25.29
N GLU A 249 -8.25 -32.47 -25.12
CA GLU A 249 -6.96 -32.50 -24.42
C GLU A 249 -5.87 -31.77 -25.21
N GLU A 250 -5.82 -32.01 -26.53
CA GLU A 250 -4.87 -31.31 -27.41
C GLU A 250 -5.17 -29.80 -27.46
N VAL A 251 -6.45 -29.42 -27.50
CA VAL A 251 -6.86 -28.00 -27.42
C VAL A 251 -6.48 -27.40 -26.08
N ALA A 252 -6.61 -28.14 -24.98
CA ALA A 252 -6.18 -27.67 -23.65
C ALA A 252 -4.67 -27.46 -23.61
N PHE A 253 -3.87 -28.37 -24.19
CA PHE A 253 -2.42 -28.18 -24.33
C PHE A 253 -2.07 -26.92 -25.13
N LEU A 254 -2.72 -26.70 -26.28
CA LEU A 254 -2.46 -25.52 -27.11
C LEU A 254 -2.82 -24.20 -26.40
N LYS A 255 -3.83 -24.21 -25.51
CA LYS A 255 -4.17 -23.07 -24.64
C LYS A 255 -3.08 -22.78 -23.59
N GLN A 256 -2.25 -23.74 -23.23
CA GLN A 256 -1.19 -23.52 -22.25
C GLN A 256 0.08 -22.89 -22.85
N LEU A 257 0.19 -22.82 -24.18
CA LEU A 257 1.34 -22.22 -24.86
C LEU A 257 1.43 -20.71 -24.59
N LYS A 258 2.59 -20.26 -24.09
CA LYS A 258 2.86 -18.85 -23.72
C LYS A 258 3.83 -18.19 -24.70
N PHE A 259 3.49 -17.00 -25.19
CA PHE A 259 4.30 -16.26 -26.16
C PHE A 259 4.80 -14.93 -25.59
N LYS A 260 6.03 -14.55 -25.95
CA LYS A 260 6.63 -13.25 -25.58
C LYS A 260 7.09 -12.52 -26.83
N GLY A 261 6.63 -11.28 -27.02
CA GLY A 261 7.10 -10.37 -28.09
C GLY A 261 6.70 -10.73 -29.53
N LYS A 262 6.15 -11.92 -29.79
CA LYS A 262 5.59 -12.35 -31.07
C LYS A 262 4.21 -12.94 -30.85
N ARG A 263 3.27 -12.64 -31.75
CA ARG A 263 1.91 -13.19 -31.69
C ARG A 263 1.80 -14.39 -32.66
N PRO A 264 1.41 -15.57 -32.17
CA PRO A 264 1.29 -16.76 -33.01
C PRO A 264 0.12 -16.62 -33.99
N THR A 265 0.26 -17.21 -35.18
CA THR A 265 -0.80 -17.30 -36.19
C THR A 265 -1.59 -18.61 -36.04
N PRO A 266 -2.78 -18.75 -36.65
CA PRO A 266 -3.50 -20.02 -36.66
C PRO A 266 -2.67 -21.21 -37.16
N LEU A 267 -1.82 -20.98 -38.16
CA LEU A 267 -0.91 -21.99 -38.71
C LEU A 267 0.17 -22.44 -37.73
N TYR A 268 0.57 -21.56 -36.80
CA TYR A 268 1.50 -21.93 -35.73
C TYR A 268 0.87 -23.03 -34.85
N TYR A 269 -0.37 -22.83 -34.40
CA TYR A 269 -1.09 -23.82 -33.59
C TYR A 269 -1.36 -25.13 -34.32
N TYR A 270 -1.66 -25.06 -35.63
CA TYR A 270 -1.78 -26.27 -36.45
C TYR A 270 -0.47 -27.08 -36.46
N ARG A 271 0.68 -26.41 -36.60
CA ARG A 271 1.99 -27.09 -36.58
C ARG A 271 2.32 -27.68 -35.22
N GLU A 272 2.04 -26.96 -34.13
CA GLU A 272 2.25 -27.49 -32.78
C GLU A 272 1.35 -28.71 -32.50
N LEU A 273 0.12 -28.71 -33.01
CA LEU A 273 -0.75 -29.89 -32.94
C LEU A 273 -0.17 -31.09 -33.71
N GLN A 274 0.38 -30.86 -34.91
CA GLN A 274 1.05 -31.93 -35.66
C GLN A 274 2.30 -32.43 -34.94
N ASN A 275 3.10 -31.54 -34.36
CA ASN A 275 4.28 -31.91 -33.56
C ASN A 275 3.89 -32.78 -32.37
N LEU A 276 2.79 -32.44 -31.68
CA LEU A 276 2.29 -33.20 -30.54
C LEU A 276 1.86 -34.62 -30.94
N ARG A 277 1.34 -34.78 -32.16
CA ARG A 277 0.89 -36.07 -32.71
C ARG A 277 2.02 -36.88 -33.34
N ASP A 278 3.14 -36.25 -33.64
CA ASP A 278 4.23 -36.88 -34.38
C ASP A 278 4.93 -37.93 -33.50
N PRO A 279 4.91 -39.22 -33.90
CA PRO A 279 5.56 -40.30 -33.17
C PRO A 279 7.08 -40.13 -32.99
N LEU A 280 7.70 -39.28 -33.81
CA LEU A 280 9.13 -38.95 -33.72
C LEU A 280 9.43 -38.00 -32.54
N HIS A 281 8.47 -37.16 -32.15
CA HIS A 281 8.60 -36.26 -31.00
C HIS A 281 8.09 -36.89 -29.71
N PHE A 282 7.06 -37.74 -29.80
CA PHE A 282 6.46 -38.40 -28.64
C PHE A 282 6.10 -39.84 -28.98
N ARG A 283 6.57 -40.81 -28.18
CA ARG A 283 6.15 -42.21 -28.31
C ARG A 283 4.85 -42.42 -27.53
N ALA A 284 3.94 -43.23 -28.06
CA ALA A 284 2.83 -43.74 -27.28
C ALA A 284 3.39 -44.49 -26.06
N ALA A 285 2.85 -44.20 -24.88
CA ALA A 285 3.19 -44.91 -23.65
C ALA A 285 2.67 -46.36 -23.68
#